data_AF-A0AAV9CVG9-F1
#
_entry.id   AF-A0AAV9CVG9-F1
#
_cell.length_a   1.000
_cell.length_b   1.000
_cell.length_c   1.000
_cell.angle_alpha   90.00
_cell.angle_beta   90.00
_cell.angle_gamma   90.00
#
_symmetry.space_group_name_H-M   'P 1'
#
loop_
_entity.id
_entity.type
_entity.pdbx_description
1 polymer ?
#
loop_
_entity_poly.entity_id
_entity_poly.type
_entity_poly.pdbx_seq_one_letter_code
_entity_poly.pdbx_strand_id
1 'polypeptide(L)'
;MAENIYRADEEIEEEEEEEEEQQIETWDDWGTDEEDSEPDLLCLFCDRRFGSVELLFVHCESNHSFDFPGLRKDLLLDFYGCFKLINYVRSQVRFTSQPLIGLCEKDWIFISL
;
A
#
# COMPACT_ATOMS: atom_id res chain seq x y z
N MET A 1 -35.29 -59.31 19.86
CA MET A 1 -36.34 -58.29 20.08
C MET A 1 -35.69 -57.15 20.85
N ALA A 2 -35.94 -55.93 20.39
CA ALA A 2 -35.22 -54.72 20.75
C ALA A 2 -35.36 -54.35 22.23
N GLU A 3 -34.28 -53.85 22.82
CA GLU A 3 -34.37 -52.96 23.97
C GLU A 3 -34.03 -51.54 23.53
N ASN A 4 -35.00 -50.67 23.80
CA ASN A 4 -35.01 -49.24 23.56
C ASN A 4 -33.86 -48.53 24.26
N ILE A 5 -33.11 -47.71 23.53
CA ILE A 5 -32.22 -46.70 24.11
C ILE A 5 -32.95 -45.36 24.03
N TYR A 6 -33.49 -44.91 25.16
CA TYR A 6 -33.93 -43.52 25.35
C TYR A 6 -32.92 -42.81 26.27
N ARG A 7 -32.30 -41.76 25.71
CA ARG A 7 -31.91 -40.44 26.26
C ARG A 7 -31.41 -40.32 27.72
N ALA A 8 -30.27 -39.65 27.89
CA ALA A 8 -30.16 -38.30 28.46
C ALA A 8 -28.70 -37.80 28.43
N ASP A 9 -28.52 -36.59 27.89
CA ASP A 9 -27.55 -35.55 28.28
C ASP A 9 -26.05 -35.88 28.30
N GLU A 10 -25.39 -35.67 27.15
CA GLU A 10 -24.05 -35.06 27.13
C GLU A 10 -24.17 -33.81 26.24
N GLU A 11 -24.16 -32.65 26.90
CA GLU A 11 -24.14 -31.33 26.31
C GLU A 11 -22.88 -31.19 25.46
N ILE A 12 -23.04 -31.11 24.14
CA ILE A 12 -21.98 -30.66 23.25
C ILE A 12 -21.96 -29.15 23.37
N GLU A 13 -20.97 -28.62 24.09
CA GLU A 13 -20.64 -27.20 24.05
C GLU A 13 -20.17 -26.88 22.62
N GLU A 14 -21.08 -26.34 21.80
CA GLU A 14 -20.74 -25.76 20.50
C GLU A 14 -19.95 -24.47 20.79
N GLU A 15 -18.62 -24.53 20.68
CA GLU A 15 -17.76 -23.35 20.67
C GLU A 15 -18.15 -22.49 19.46
N GLU A 16 -18.85 -21.39 19.72
CA GLU A 16 -19.14 -20.35 18.72
C GLU A 16 -17.80 -19.70 18.32
N GLU A 17 -17.22 -20.12 17.19
CA GLU A 17 -16.14 -19.39 16.54
C GLU A 17 -16.70 -18.04 16.07
N GLU A 18 -16.37 -16.97 16.80
CA GLU A 18 -16.62 -15.59 16.39
C GLU A 18 -15.88 -15.34 15.07
N GLU A 19 -16.59 -15.45 13.95
CA GLU A 19 -16.11 -14.99 12.65
C GLU A 19 -15.90 -13.48 12.74
N GLU A 20 -14.64 -13.07 12.94
CA GLU A 20 -14.21 -11.68 12.79
C GLU A 20 -14.53 -11.26 11.36
N GLU A 21 -15.69 -10.61 11.17
CA GLU A 21 -16.05 -9.90 9.96
C GLU A 21 -14.99 -8.81 9.74
N GLN A 22 -13.91 -9.20 9.05
CA GLN A 22 -12.98 -8.25 8.47
C GLN A 22 -13.81 -7.41 7.53
N GLN A 23 -14.10 -6.19 7.98
CA GLN A 23 -14.70 -5.13 7.21
C GLN A 23 -13.84 -4.96 5.97
N ILE A 24 -14.22 -5.63 4.87
CA ILE A 24 -13.69 -5.37 3.55
C ILE A 24 -14.22 -3.98 3.22
N GLU A 25 -13.45 -2.98 3.62
CA GLU A 25 -13.69 -1.59 3.23
C GLU A 25 -13.74 -1.58 1.71
N THR A 26 -14.95 -1.41 1.20
CA THR A 26 -15.29 -1.29 -0.21
C THR A 26 -14.37 -0.24 -0.86
N TRP A 27 -13.47 -0.70 -1.75
CA TRP A 27 -12.56 0.11 -2.58
C TRP A 27 -13.26 1.04 -3.59
N ASP A 28 -14.54 1.35 -3.38
CA ASP A 28 -15.44 1.94 -4.37
C ASP A 28 -15.59 3.47 -4.18
N ASP A 29 -14.81 4.06 -3.26
CA ASP A 29 -14.68 5.52 -3.08
C ASP A 29 -13.38 6.06 -3.71
N TRP A 30 -12.86 5.40 -4.74
CA TRP A 30 -11.71 5.91 -5.50
C TRP A 30 -12.14 6.99 -6.52
N GLY A 31 -12.65 8.10 -5.99
CA GLY A 31 -12.65 9.41 -6.63
C GLY A 31 -13.72 9.62 -7.70
N THR A 32 -14.98 9.82 -7.30
CA THR A 32 -16.02 10.33 -8.22
C THR A 32 -16.06 11.88 -8.27
N ASP A 33 -15.06 12.59 -7.74
CA ASP A 33 -15.11 14.06 -7.63
C ASP A 33 -13.82 14.80 -8.05
N GLU A 34 -12.87 14.15 -8.71
CA GLU A 34 -11.59 14.76 -9.14
C GLU A 34 -11.42 14.80 -10.67
N GLU A 35 -12.46 15.15 -11.43
CA GLU A 35 -12.33 15.26 -12.90
C GLU A 35 -11.52 16.51 -13.35
N ASP A 36 -11.21 17.45 -12.44
CA ASP A 36 -10.51 18.71 -12.73
C ASP A 36 -9.23 18.98 -11.91
N SER A 37 -8.74 18.01 -11.12
CA SER A 37 -7.54 18.20 -10.30
C SER A 37 -6.26 17.92 -11.12
N GLU A 38 -5.38 18.91 -11.24
CA GLU A 38 -4.03 18.67 -11.78
C GLU A 38 -3.31 17.58 -10.96
N PRO A 39 -2.51 16.69 -11.59
CA PRO A 39 -1.91 15.57 -10.88
C PRO A 39 -0.92 16.05 -9.82
N ASP A 40 -1.09 15.62 -8.56
CA ASP A 40 -0.23 16.01 -7.44
C ASP A 40 0.80 14.92 -7.11
N LEU A 41 1.96 14.94 -7.76
CA LEU A 41 2.96 13.88 -7.68
C LEU A 41 4.08 14.19 -6.66
N LEU A 42 4.22 13.37 -5.63
CA LEU A 42 5.26 13.50 -4.60
C LEU A 42 6.62 12.90 -5.04
N CYS A 43 7.72 13.61 -4.76
CA CYS A 43 9.09 13.13 -4.96
C CYS A 43 9.38 11.83 -4.20
N LEU A 44 10.27 11.00 -4.76
CA LEU A 44 10.70 9.75 -4.15
C LEU A 44 11.62 9.95 -2.93
N PHE A 45 12.29 11.11 -2.84
CA PHE A 45 13.36 11.37 -1.88
C PHE A 45 13.07 12.55 -0.94
N CYS A 46 12.10 13.41 -1.25
CA CYS A 46 11.80 14.60 -0.46
C CYS A 46 10.31 15.00 -0.56
N ASP A 47 9.92 16.06 0.16
CA ASP A 47 8.52 16.48 0.28
C ASP A 47 8.02 17.39 -0.86
N ARG A 48 8.77 17.50 -1.96
CA ARG A 48 8.38 18.31 -3.12
C ARG A 48 7.33 17.60 -3.97
N ARG A 49 6.36 18.37 -4.44
CA ARG A 49 5.23 17.92 -5.28
C ARG A 49 5.28 18.54 -6.68
N PHE A 50 4.79 17.82 -7.67
CA PHE A 50 4.90 18.17 -9.09
C PHE A 50 3.62 17.89 -9.87
N GLY A 51 3.27 18.80 -10.77
CA GLY A 51 2.13 18.71 -11.69
C GLY A 51 2.33 17.81 -12.92
N SER A 52 3.48 17.14 -13.04
CA SER A 52 3.74 16.21 -14.14
C SER A 52 4.87 15.24 -13.82
N VAL A 53 4.84 14.07 -14.45
CA VAL A 53 5.84 13.01 -14.28
C VAL A 53 7.21 13.46 -14.83
N GLU A 54 7.22 14.24 -15.91
CA GLU A 54 8.43 14.79 -16.50
C GLU A 54 9.15 15.73 -15.52
N LEU A 55 8.42 16.65 -14.88
CA LEU A 55 9.00 17.56 -13.89
C LEU A 55 9.52 16.81 -12.65
N LEU A 56 8.78 15.79 -12.21
CA LEU A 56 9.19 14.91 -11.12
C LEU A 56 10.53 14.22 -11.45
N PHE A 57 10.68 13.64 -12.65
CA PHE A 57 11.91 12.94 -13.02
C PHE A 57 13.08 13.88 -13.27
N VAL A 58 12.87 15.05 -13.86
CA VAL A 58 13.92 16.09 -13.98
C VAL A 58 14.40 16.52 -12.60
N HIS A 59 13.50 16.66 -11.63
CA HIS A 59 13.87 16.94 -10.25
C HIS A 59 14.68 15.80 -9.62
N CYS A 60 14.24 14.54 -9.78
CA CYS A 60 14.97 13.37 -9.28
C CYS A 60 16.39 13.28 -9.87
N GLU A 61 16.55 13.56 -11.16
CA GLU A 61 17.86 13.52 -11.82
C GLU A 61 18.78 14.66 -11.31
N SER A 62 18.28 15.89 -11.27
CA SER A 62 19.09 17.07 -10.93
C SER A 62 19.38 17.22 -9.43
N ASN A 63 18.43 16.90 -8.55
CA ASN A 63 18.57 17.09 -7.11
C ASN A 63 18.98 15.83 -6.34
N HIS A 64 18.69 14.64 -6.89
CA HIS A 64 18.95 13.36 -6.23
C HIS A 64 19.86 12.43 -7.04
N SER A 65 20.32 12.86 -8.22
CA SER A 65 21.15 12.06 -9.13
C SER A 65 20.53 10.70 -9.45
N PHE A 66 19.19 10.67 -9.55
CA PHE A 66 18.41 9.47 -9.77
C PHE A 66 17.69 9.52 -11.12
N ASP A 67 18.20 8.75 -12.09
CA ASP A 67 17.60 8.57 -13.40
C ASP A 67 16.66 7.36 -13.40
N PHE A 68 15.38 7.60 -13.10
CA PHE A 68 14.36 6.55 -13.09
C PHE A 68 14.11 5.94 -14.49
N PRO A 69 13.93 6.74 -15.57
CA PRO A 69 13.80 6.20 -16.92
C PRO A 69 14.98 5.33 -17.37
N GLY A 70 16.22 5.71 -17.02
CA GLY A 70 17.42 4.92 -17.28
C GLY A 70 17.40 3.60 -16.53
N LEU A 71 17.18 3.64 -15.20
CA LEU A 71 17.10 2.44 -14.37
C LEU A 71 16.01 1.47 -14.83
N ARG A 72 14.85 1.98 -15.25
CA ARG A 72 13.78 1.15 -15.81
C ARG A 72 14.26 0.36 -17.04
N LYS A 73 15.03 0.99 -17.93
CA LYS A 73 15.56 0.33 -19.13
C LYS A 73 16.67 -0.66 -18.78
N ASP A 74 17.60 -0.27 -17.91
CA ASP A 74 18.75 -1.08 -17.52
C ASP A 74 18.34 -2.36 -16.78
N LEU A 75 17.32 -2.25 -15.92
CA LEU A 75 16.77 -3.37 -15.14
C LEU A 75 15.63 -4.10 -15.86
N LEU A 76 15.27 -3.68 -17.08
CA LEU A 76 14.15 -4.22 -17.86
C LEU A 76 12.85 -4.32 -17.05
N LEU A 77 12.52 -3.27 -16.29
CA LEU A 77 11.35 -3.27 -15.42
C LEU A 77 10.07 -3.18 -16.23
N ASP A 78 9.19 -4.15 -15.99
CA ASP A 78 7.80 -4.11 -16.39
C ASP A 78 7.01 -3.11 -15.52
N PHE A 79 5.71 -2.96 -15.79
CA PHE A 79 4.85 -2.05 -15.05
C PHE A 79 4.93 -2.27 -13.53
N TYR A 80 4.82 -3.53 -13.09
CA TYR A 80 4.91 -3.90 -11.68
C TYR A 80 6.31 -3.72 -11.10
N GLY A 81 7.35 -4.00 -11.87
CA GLY A 81 8.74 -3.75 -11.48
C GLY A 81 9.01 -2.27 -11.19
N CYS A 82 8.41 -1.36 -11.96
CA CYS A 82 8.49 0.07 -11.71
C CYS A 82 7.91 0.45 -10.34
N PHE A 83 6.73 -0.07 -9.98
CA PHE A 83 6.13 0.14 -8.66
C PHE A 83 7.00 -0.43 -7.54
N LYS A 84 7.53 -1.65 -7.72
CA LYS A 84 8.45 -2.25 -6.74
C LYS A 84 9.68 -1.39 -6.50
N LEU A 85 10.27 -0.85 -7.57
CA LEU A 85 11.43 0.03 -7.46
C LEU A 85 11.08 1.32 -6.71
N ILE A 86 9.94 1.95 -7.03
CA ILE A 86 9.46 3.16 -6.34
C ILE A 86 9.30 2.89 -4.84
N ASN A 87 8.63 1.80 -4.48
CA ASN A 87 8.41 1.42 -3.09
C ASN A 87 9.73 1.10 -2.37
N TYR A 88 10.64 0.39 -3.04
CA TYR A 88 11.97 0.13 -2.52
C TYR A 88 12.71 1.45 -2.21
N VAL A 89 12.81 2.37 -3.17
CA VAL A 89 13.49 3.66 -2.97
C VAL A 89 12.89 4.42 -1.79
N ARG A 90 11.56 4.57 -1.72
CA ARG A 90 10.87 5.28 -0.63
C ARG A 90 11.15 4.62 0.74
N SER A 91 11.17 3.29 0.80
CA SER A 91 11.52 2.56 2.02
C SER A 91 12.97 2.79 2.47
N GLN A 92 13.93 2.84 1.52
CA GLN A 92 15.33 3.12 1.82
C GLN A 92 15.54 4.55 2.33
N VAL A 93 14.84 5.53 1.75
CA VAL A 93 14.92 6.94 2.18
C VAL A 93 14.41 7.08 3.61
N ARG A 94 13.29 6.43 3.95
CA ARG A 94 12.76 6.39 5.33
C ARG A 94 13.73 5.75 6.31
N PHE A 95 14.39 4.67 5.90
CA PHE A 95 15.37 3.97 6.75
C PHE A 95 16.65 4.79 6.98
N THR A 96 17.09 5.53 5.96
CA THR A 96 18.37 6.26 5.98
C THR A 96 18.27 7.65 6.60
N SER A 97 17.09 8.28 6.56
CA SER A 97 16.95 9.70 6.91
C SER A 97 16.48 9.99 8.33
N GLN A 98 15.94 9.02 9.10
CA GLN A 98 15.59 9.22 10.52
C GLN A 98 15.58 7.90 11.34
N PRO A 99 16.06 7.90 12.60
CA PRO A 99 15.72 6.84 13.56
C PRO A 99 14.32 7.10 14.13
N LEU A 100 13.40 6.16 13.91
CA LEU A 100 12.12 5.95 14.59
C LEU A 100 11.62 7.10 15.50
N ILE A 101 10.97 8.13 14.97
CA ILE A 101 9.92 8.93 15.67
C ILE A 101 9.11 9.70 14.60
N GLY A 102 7.79 9.47 14.57
CA GLY A 102 6.80 10.45 14.09
C GLY A 102 6.55 10.54 12.58
N LEU A 103 5.98 9.49 11.98
CA LEU A 103 5.11 9.71 10.81
C LEU A 103 3.67 9.81 11.30
N CYS A 104 3.12 11.01 11.12
CA CYS A 104 1.69 11.29 11.07
C CYS A 104 0.97 10.19 10.27
N GLU A 105 -0.14 9.70 10.81
CA GLU A 105 -1.00 8.60 10.34
C GLU A 105 -1.63 8.79 8.94
N LYS A 106 -1.20 9.76 8.14
CA LYS A 106 -1.87 10.16 6.89
C LYS A 106 -1.12 9.87 5.59
N ASP A 107 0.10 9.36 5.66
CA ASP A 107 0.86 8.99 4.44
C ASP A 107 0.90 7.48 4.16
N TRP A 108 0.07 6.68 4.86
CA TRP A 108 -0.02 5.23 4.64
C TRP A 108 -0.83 4.84 3.39
N ILE A 109 -1.47 5.80 2.71
CA ILE A 109 -2.41 5.51 1.61
C ILE A 109 -1.70 5.03 0.32
N PHE A 110 -0.37 5.12 0.21
CA PHE A 110 0.36 4.69 -1.00
C PHE A 110 1.23 3.45 -0.85
N ILE A 111 1.22 2.78 0.31
CA ILE A 111 1.99 1.55 0.52
C ILE A 111 1.10 0.45 1.09
N SER A 112 0.08 0.09 0.33
CA SER A 112 -0.30 -1.31 0.14
C SER A 112 -1.19 -1.38 -1.09
N LEU A 113 -0.80 -2.27 -2.00
CA LEU A 113 -1.72 -2.90 -2.93
C LEU A 113 -2.86 -3.61 -2.18
#